data_AF-A0A9J5WBY2-F1
#
_entry.id   AF-A0A9J5WBY2-F1
#
_cell.length_a   1.000
_cell.length_b   1.000
_cell.length_c   1.000
_cell.angle_alpha   90.00
_cell.angle_beta   90.00
_cell.angle_gamma   90.00
#
_symmetry.space_group_name_H-M   'P 1'
#
loop_
_entity.id
_entity.type
_entity.pdbx_description
1 polymer ?
#
loop_
_entity_poly.entity_id
_entity_poly.type
_entity_poly.pdbx_seq_one_letter_code
_entity_poly.pdbx_strand_id
1 'polypeptide(L)'
;MGKTTSRGDAATRAERKFEKKLDFYSKVRQTVSSLATNKAIAKNKKVRSRQKKLKAYDLSTLTEFLPDLKASQQPKPAEFKLKSKTRKNLVLKEDNQLQAVISHPAFQSDPLGAIHQHLQSTQPTVDEKPKIRENKNGNRKEKEI
;
A
#
# COMPACT_ATOMS: atom_id res chain seq x y z
N MET A 1 -52.64 -49.55 38.86
CA MET A 1 -53.46 -48.44 39.42
C MET A 1 -52.78 -47.13 39.09
N GLY A 2 -53.21 -46.45 38.01
CA GLY A 2 -52.60 -45.21 37.52
C GLY A 2 -53.00 -44.00 38.37
N LYS A 3 -52.02 -43.16 38.72
CA LYS A 3 -52.23 -41.93 39.51
C LYS A 3 -52.74 -40.83 38.59
N THR A 4 -53.92 -40.29 38.87
CA THR A 4 -54.49 -39.13 38.17
C THR A 4 -53.72 -37.87 38.59
N THR A 5 -52.90 -37.33 37.69
CA THR A 5 -52.24 -36.04 37.91
C THR A 5 -53.29 -34.94 37.93
N SER A 6 -53.31 -34.14 39.01
CA SER A 6 -54.27 -33.07 39.20
C SER A 6 -54.17 -32.02 38.08
N ARG A 7 -55.31 -31.52 37.64
CA ARG A 7 -55.43 -30.53 36.55
C ARG A 7 -54.73 -29.19 36.86
N GLY A 8 -54.47 -28.91 38.15
CA GLY A 8 -53.77 -27.71 38.62
C GLY A 8 -52.27 -27.70 38.30
N ASP A 9 -51.59 -28.85 38.37
CA ASP A 9 -50.15 -28.96 38.10
C ASP A 9 -49.82 -28.81 36.61
N ALA A 10 -50.79 -29.10 35.73
CA ALA A 10 -50.66 -28.89 34.29
C ALA A 10 -50.74 -27.40 33.92
N ALA A 11 -51.58 -26.63 34.61
CA ALA A 11 -51.73 -25.19 34.39
C ALA A 11 -50.48 -24.41 34.86
N THR A 12 -49.92 -24.74 36.02
CA THR A 12 -48.68 -24.14 36.52
C THR A 12 -47.47 -24.49 35.63
N ARG A 13 -47.44 -25.71 35.07
CA ARG A 13 -46.43 -26.11 34.09
C ARG A 13 -46.59 -25.39 32.75
N ALA A 14 -47.81 -25.07 32.33
CA ALA A 14 -48.07 -24.29 31.13
C ALA A 14 -47.65 -22.82 31.31
N GLU A 15 -47.97 -22.21 32.45
CA GLU A 15 -47.56 -20.85 32.79
C GLU A 15 -46.02 -20.72 32.80
N ARG A 16 -45.34 -21.66 33.46
CA ARG A 16 -43.88 -21.70 33.47
C ARG A 16 -43.25 -21.86 32.08
N LYS A 17 -43.93 -22.53 31.14
CA LYS A 17 -43.48 -22.63 29.74
C LYS A 17 -43.69 -21.31 29.00
N PHE A 18 -44.76 -20.58 29.32
CA PHE A 18 -45.06 -19.28 28.74
C PHE A 18 -44.06 -18.21 29.19
N GLU A 19 -43.79 -18.11 30.50
CA GLU A 19 -42.75 -17.23 31.05
C GLU A 19 -41.38 -17.48 30.42
N LYS A 20 -40.97 -18.75 30.29
CA LYS A 20 -39.72 -19.12 29.62
C LYS A 20 -39.65 -18.65 28.16
N LYS A 21 -40.77 -18.66 27.44
CA LYS A 21 -40.83 -18.14 26.07
C LYS A 21 -40.68 -16.62 26.07
N LEU A 22 -41.34 -15.91 26.98
CA LEU A 22 -41.19 -14.45 27.09
C LEU A 22 -39.75 -14.05 27.42
N ASP A 23 -39.11 -14.73 28.36
CA ASP A 23 -37.70 -14.55 28.70
C ASP A 23 -36.77 -14.83 27.54
N PHE A 24 -37.09 -15.84 26.72
CA PHE A 24 -36.31 -16.13 25.52
C PHE A 24 -36.42 -15.00 24.50
N TYR A 25 -37.64 -14.54 24.19
CA TYR A 25 -37.85 -13.45 23.24
C TYR A 25 -37.26 -12.12 23.71
N SER A 26 -37.31 -11.82 25.01
CA SER A 26 -36.69 -10.62 25.58
C SER A 26 -35.17 -10.66 25.41
N LYS A 27 -34.53 -11.80 25.71
CA LYS A 27 -33.09 -12.00 25.51
C LYS A 27 -32.68 -11.89 24.03
N VAL A 28 -33.44 -12.49 23.12
CA VAL A 28 -33.17 -12.39 21.68
C VAL A 28 -33.28 -10.93 21.19
N ARG A 29 -34.29 -10.18 21.65
CA ARG A 29 -34.38 -8.75 21.30
C ARG A 29 -33.20 -7.95 21.83
N GLN A 30 -32.81 -8.17 23.08
CA GLN A 30 -31.67 -7.49 23.70
C GLN A 30 -30.36 -7.77 22.97
N THR A 31 -30.10 -9.02 22.58
CA THR A 31 -28.86 -9.38 21.85
C THR A 31 -28.82 -8.82 20.44
N VAL A 32 -29.95 -8.78 19.74
CA VAL A 32 -30.03 -8.16 18.40
C VAL A 32 -29.78 -6.65 18.49
N SER A 33 -30.37 -5.96 19.47
CA SER A 33 -30.14 -4.53 19.72
C SER A 33 -28.70 -4.21 20.09
N SER A 34 -28.06 -5.02 20.95
CA SER A 34 -26.65 -4.83 21.32
C SER A 34 -25.70 -5.11 20.15
N LEU A 35 -25.99 -6.08 19.30
CA LEU A 35 -25.19 -6.35 18.10
C LEU A 35 -25.27 -5.20 17.08
N ALA A 36 -26.46 -4.61 16.90
CA ALA A 36 -26.66 -3.49 15.98
C ALA A 36 -25.88 -2.24 16.42
N THR A 37 -25.94 -1.89 17.71
CA THR A 37 -25.19 -0.75 18.27
C THR A 37 -23.68 -0.94 18.16
N ASN A 38 -23.18 -2.13 18.49
CA ASN A 38 -21.75 -2.47 18.36
C ASN A 38 -21.25 -2.39 16.90
N LYS A 39 -22.05 -2.87 15.93
CA LYS A 39 -21.72 -2.77 14.50
C LYS A 39 -21.65 -1.31 14.02
N ALA A 40 -22.54 -0.44 14.49
CA ALA A 40 -22.54 0.98 14.12
C ALA A 40 -21.30 1.71 14.68
N ILE A 41 -20.99 1.50 15.96
CA ILE A 41 -19.83 2.12 16.63
C ILE A 41 -18.52 1.72 15.95
N ALA A 42 -18.37 0.43 15.60
CA ALA A 42 -17.16 -0.08 14.94
C ALA A 42 -16.93 0.53 13.55
N LYS A 43 -17.99 0.78 12.78
CA LYS A 43 -17.90 1.41 11.45
C LYS A 43 -17.42 2.86 11.56
N ASN A 44 -17.97 3.63 12.49
CA ASN A 44 -17.64 5.05 12.67
C ASN A 44 -16.18 5.27 13.13
N LYS A 45 -15.64 4.37 13.97
CA LYS A 45 -14.23 4.41 14.42
C LYS A 45 -13.25 4.23 13.26
N LYS A 46 -13.56 3.36 12.29
CA LYS A 46 -12.70 3.10 11.12
C LYS A 46 -12.67 4.27 10.14
N VAL A 47 -13.81 4.92 9.90
CA VAL A 47 -13.91 6.07 8.98
C VAL A 47 -13.13 7.27 9.51
N ARG A 48 -13.28 7.61 10.80
CA ARG A 48 -12.56 8.74 11.43
C ARG A 48 -11.04 8.55 11.41
N SER A 49 -10.55 7.32 11.61
CA SER A 49 -9.11 7.01 11.54
C SER A 49 -8.54 7.21 10.14
N ARG A 50 -9.28 6.81 9.09
CA ARG A 50 -8.85 7.01 7.69
C ARG A 50 -8.78 8.49 7.31
N GLN A 51 -9.77 9.29 7.73
CA GLN A 51 -9.78 10.73 7.46
C GLN A 51 -8.59 11.48 8.09
N LYS A 52 -8.22 11.15 9.34
CA LYS A 52 -7.06 11.74 10.01
C LYS A 52 -5.75 11.45 9.26
N LYS A 53 -5.60 10.25 8.71
CA LYS A 53 -4.44 9.88 7.91
C LYS A 53 -4.38 10.66 6.60
N LEU A 54 -5.50 10.80 5.88
CA LEU A 54 -5.53 11.51 4.60
C LEU A 54 -5.07 12.97 4.71
N LYS A 55 -5.37 13.66 5.81
CA LYS A 55 -4.93 15.05 6.03
C LYS A 55 -3.44 15.18 6.36
N ALA A 56 -2.84 14.18 6.98
CA ALA A 56 -1.40 14.18 7.27
C ALA A 56 -0.52 13.94 6.04
N TYR A 57 -1.10 13.42 4.96
CA TYR A 57 -0.40 13.15 3.68
C TYR A 57 -0.81 14.14 2.58
N ASP A 58 -1.37 15.30 2.94
CA ASP A 58 -1.63 16.36 1.98
C ASP A 58 -0.32 17.07 1.64
N LEU A 59 0.28 16.70 0.51
CA LEU A 59 1.56 17.22 0.02
C LEU A 59 1.39 18.39 -0.95
N SER A 60 0.19 18.96 -1.06
CA SER A 60 -0.11 20.04 -2.00
C SER A 60 0.80 21.26 -1.81
N THR A 61 1.19 21.57 -0.56
CA THR A 61 2.10 22.68 -0.22
C THR A 61 3.53 22.47 -0.71
N LEU A 62 3.97 21.22 -0.96
CA LEU A 62 5.32 20.97 -1.48
C LEU A 62 5.48 21.43 -2.93
N THR A 63 4.37 21.49 -3.69
CA THR A 63 4.39 21.95 -5.08
C THR A 63 4.83 23.41 -5.21
N GLU A 64 4.58 24.25 -4.19
CA GLU A 64 5.00 25.65 -4.18
C GLU A 64 6.51 25.84 -4.03
N PHE A 65 7.18 24.89 -3.36
CA PHE A 65 8.62 24.96 -3.07
C PHE A 65 9.49 24.20 -4.08
N LEU A 66 8.89 23.37 -4.94
CA LEU A 66 9.61 22.63 -5.94
C LEU A 66 9.63 23.42 -7.26
N PRO A 67 10.76 23.45 -7.98
CA PRO A 67 10.75 23.97 -9.34
C PRO A 67 9.73 23.20 -10.18
N ASP A 68 9.09 23.87 -11.14
CA ASP A 68 8.17 23.28 -12.12
C ASP A 68 8.93 22.29 -13.03
N LEU A 69 9.27 21.14 -12.46
CA LEU A 69 9.83 20.02 -13.18
C LEU A 69 8.71 19.51 -14.07
N LYS A 70 8.86 19.70 -15.39
CA LYS A 70 8.01 19.03 -16.39
C LYS A 70 7.94 17.58 -15.95
N ALA A 71 6.73 17.16 -15.56
CA ALA A 71 6.50 15.85 -14.98
C ALA A 71 7.26 14.83 -15.83
N SER A 72 8.39 14.35 -15.31
CA SER A 72 9.15 13.33 -15.99
C SER A 72 8.15 12.22 -16.21
N GLN A 73 7.94 11.80 -17.46
CA GLN A 73 7.22 10.58 -17.80
C GLN A 73 8.06 9.41 -17.29
N GLN A 74 8.27 9.33 -15.98
CA GLN A 74 8.73 8.13 -15.34
C GLN A 74 7.61 7.12 -15.59
N PRO A 75 7.90 5.99 -16.24
CA PRO A 75 6.90 4.96 -16.43
C PRO A 75 6.31 4.62 -15.08
N LYS A 76 4.97 4.55 -15.03
CA LYS A 76 4.22 4.18 -13.82
C LYS A 76 4.92 2.97 -13.18
N PRO A 77 5.29 3.02 -11.89
CA PRO A 77 6.06 1.96 -11.28
C PRO A 77 5.33 0.65 -11.51
N ALA A 78 5.98 -0.28 -12.20
CA ALA A 78 5.40 -1.57 -12.53
C ALA A 78 4.87 -2.19 -11.24
N GLU A 79 3.60 -2.61 -11.22
CA GLU A 79 2.98 -3.26 -10.07
C GLU A 79 3.68 -4.60 -9.79
N PHE A 80 4.84 -4.54 -9.13
CA PHE A 80 5.71 -5.66 -8.93
C PHE A 80 5.15 -6.50 -7.78
N LYS A 81 4.25 -7.45 -8.11
CA LYS A 81 3.69 -8.39 -7.15
C LYS A 81 4.79 -9.32 -6.62
N LEU A 82 5.38 -8.95 -5.48
CA LEU A 82 6.39 -9.73 -4.80
C LEU A 82 5.80 -11.02 -4.22
N LYS A 83 6.13 -12.17 -4.80
CA LYS A 83 5.84 -13.50 -4.26
C LYS A 83 6.86 -13.86 -3.16
N SER A 84 6.55 -14.83 -2.29
CA SER A 84 7.46 -15.23 -1.19
C SER A 84 8.86 -15.65 -1.67
N LYS A 85 8.94 -16.45 -2.74
CA LYS A 85 10.21 -16.87 -3.35
C LYS A 85 10.99 -15.67 -3.92
N THR A 86 10.30 -14.73 -4.58
CA THR A 86 10.96 -13.55 -5.15
C THR A 86 11.47 -12.60 -4.07
N ARG A 87 10.82 -12.53 -2.90
CA ARG A 87 11.33 -11.77 -1.74
C ARG A 87 12.65 -12.32 -1.22
N LYS A 88 12.79 -13.64 -1.06
CA LYS A 88 14.06 -14.24 -0.61
C LYS A 88 15.20 -13.93 -1.58
N ASN A 89 14.94 -14.08 -2.88
CA ASN A 89 15.94 -13.77 -3.90
C ASN A 89 16.29 -12.28 -3.93
N LEU A 90 15.31 -11.39 -3.71
CA LEU A 90 15.56 -9.95 -3.58
C LEU A 90 16.49 -9.67 -2.40
N VAL A 91 16.19 -10.22 -1.22
CA VAL A 91 17.04 -10.05 -0.03
C VAL A 91 18.47 -10.50 -0.29
N LEU A 92 18.68 -11.67 -0.91
CA LEU A 92 20.03 -12.16 -1.25
C LEU A 92 20.75 -11.23 -2.24
N LYS A 93 20.03 -10.64 -3.20
CA LYS A 93 20.63 -9.70 -4.16
C LYS A 93 21.06 -8.40 -3.47
N GLU A 94 20.17 -7.82 -2.67
CA GLU A 94 20.47 -6.58 -1.93
C GLU A 94 21.58 -6.79 -0.91
N ASP A 95 21.59 -7.93 -0.21
CA ASP A 95 22.65 -8.28 0.74
C ASP A 95 24.02 -8.39 0.04
N ASN A 96 24.08 -9.09 -1.09
CA ASN A 96 25.31 -9.18 -1.89
C ASN A 96 25.78 -7.80 -2.40
N GLN A 97 24.86 -6.94 -2.84
CA GLN A 97 25.20 -5.58 -3.27
C GLN A 97 25.74 -4.73 -2.13
N LEU A 98 25.11 -4.82 -0.95
CA LEU A 98 25.56 -4.12 0.25
C LEU A 98 26.95 -4.60 0.69
N GLN A 99 27.17 -5.92 0.72
CA GLN A 99 28.48 -6.49 1.03
C GLN A 99 29.55 -6.03 0.04
N ALA A 100 29.23 -5.95 -1.25
CA ALA A 100 30.14 -5.44 -2.26
C ALA A 100 30.56 -3.98 -1.96
N VAL A 101 29.62 -3.10 -1.60
CA VAL A 101 29.93 -1.71 -1.23
C VAL A 101 30.77 -1.63 0.04
N ILE A 102 30.39 -2.37 1.10
CA ILE A 102 31.11 -2.37 2.38
C ILE A 102 32.54 -2.91 2.23
N SER A 103 32.73 -3.93 1.38
CA SER A 103 34.05 -4.52 1.11
C SER A 103 34.94 -3.66 0.21
N HIS A 104 34.40 -2.62 -0.43
CA HIS A 104 35.13 -1.83 -1.41
C HIS A 104 36.14 -0.89 -0.71
N PRO A 105 37.43 -0.87 -1.12
CA PRO A 105 38.47 -0.12 -0.42
C PRO A 105 38.20 1.39 -0.40
N ALA A 106 37.68 1.97 -1.50
CA ALA A 106 37.34 3.39 -1.53
C ALA A 106 36.23 3.76 -0.53
N PHE A 107 35.29 2.84 -0.27
CA PHE A 107 34.21 3.07 0.69
C PHE A 107 34.71 2.93 2.14
N GLN A 108 35.70 2.07 2.39
CA GLN A 108 36.35 1.94 3.69
C GLN A 108 37.21 3.16 4.06
N SER A 109 37.87 3.78 3.08
CA SER A 109 38.70 4.97 3.31
C SER A 109 37.89 6.26 3.43
N ASP A 110 36.93 6.48 2.52
CA ASP A 110 36.06 7.66 2.51
C ASP A 110 34.66 7.28 1.99
N PRO A 111 33.72 6.94 2.88
CA PRO A 111 32.40 6.49 2.46
C PRO A 111 31.62 7.60 1.75
N LEU A 112 31.80 8.87 2.13
CA LEU A 112 31.08 9.98 1.53
C LEU A 112 31.62 10.29 0.13
N GLY A 113 32.95 10.32 -0.03
CA GLY A 113 33.59 10.49 -1.33
C GLY A 113 33.25 9.37 -2.31
N ALA A 114 33.25 8.11 -1.84
CA ALA A 114 32.90 6.95 -2.67
C ALA A 114 31.44 7.01 -3.15
N ILE A 115 30.50 7.38 -2.27
CA ILE A 115 29.09 7.58 -2.66
C ILE A 115 28.98 8.70 -3.69
N HIS A 116 29.65 9.83 -3.47
CA HIS A 116 29.61 10.96 -4.40
C HIS A 116 30.13 10.56 -5.79
N GLN A 117 31.27 9.88 -5.86
CA GLN A 117 31.83 9.38 -7.12
C GLN A 117 30.90 8.37 -7.81
N HIS A 118 30.28 7.47 -7.04
CA HIS A 118 29.31 6.52 -7.57
C HIS A 118 28.09 7.24 -8.16
N LEU A 119 27.55 8.24 -7.47
CA LEU A 119 26.43 9.03 -7.97
C LEU A 119 26.80 9.81 -9.24
N GLN A 120 27.99 10.41 -9.30
CA GLN A 120 28.46 11.09 -10.50
C GLN A 120 28.61 10.14 -11.70
N SER A 121 29.11 8.93 -11.47
CA SER A 121 29.34 7.96 -12.56
C SER A 121 28.08 7.24 -13.04
N THR A 122 27.09 7.05 -12.17
CA THR A 122 25.82 6.37 -12.50
C THR A 122 24.69 7.31 -12.89
N GLN A 123 24.93 8.62 -12.82
CA GLN A 123 23.99 9.58 -13.39
C GLN A 123 23.85 9.34 -14.90
N PRO A 124 22.61 9.21 -15.41
CA PRO A 124 22.41 9.16 -16.84
C PRO A 124 22.93 10.48 -17.42
N THR A 125 23.87 10.38 -18.37
CA THR A 125 24.32 11.53 -19.12
C THR A 125 23.10 12.17 -19.75
N VAL A 126 22.85 13.44 -19.44
CA VAL A 126 21.84 14.23 -20.14
C VAL A 126 22.27 14.22 -21.60
N ASP A 127 21.57 13.45 -22.44
CA ASP A 127 21.79 13.42 -23.88
C ASP A 127 21.52 14.82 -24.44
N GLU A 128 22.53 15.68 -24.44
CA GLU A 128 22.61 16.74 -25.44
C GLU A 128 22.77 16.04 -26.78
N LYS A 129 21.64 15.77 -27.45
CA LYS A 129 21.61 15.23 -28.81
C LYS A 129 22.67 15.93 -29.65
N PRO A 130 23.69 15.22 -30.19
CA PRO A 130 24.62 15.85 -31.10
C PRO A 130 23.82 16.32 -32.32
N LYS A 131 23.89 17.63 -32.61
CA LYS A 131 23.32 18.20 -33.83
C LYS A 131 23.80 17.36 -35.01
N ILE A 132 22.85 16.75 -35.73
CA ILE A 132 23.11 16.08 -37.01
C ILE A 132 23.89 17.07 -37.86
N ARG A 133 25.12 16.71 -38.22
CA ARG A 133 25.90 17.48 -39.20
C ARG A 133 25.22 17.25 -40.56
N GLU A 134 24.63 18.30 -41.11
CA GLU A 134 24.14 18.27 -42.49
C GLU A 134 25.34 18.25 -43.44
N ASN A 135 25.51 17.14 -44.15
CA ASN A 135 26.55 16.99 -45.16
C ASN A 135 26.12 17.74 -46.44
N LYS A 136 26.50 19.00 -46.58
CA LYS A 136 26.36 19.75 -47.85
C LYS A 136 27.55 19.48 -48.77
N ASN A 137 27.57 18.32 -49.41
CA ASN A 137 28.41 18.12 -50.59
C ASN A 137 27.52 18.16 -51.83
N GLY A 138 27.48 19.33 -52.44
CA GLY A 138 26.81 19.59 -53.70
C GLY A 138 27.56 18.94 -54.86
N ASN A 139 26.87 18.09 -55.61
CA ASN A 139 27.33 17.59 -56.89
C ASN A 139 27.34 18.73 -57.91
N ARG A 140 28.49 19.40 -58.10
CA ARG A 140 28.77 20.11 -59.36
C ARG A 140 29.32 19.09 -60.34
N LYS A 141 28.50 18.68 -61.31
CA LYS A 141 28.99 18.03 -62.52
C LYS A 141 29.43 19.13 -63.48
N GLU A 142 30.73 19.39 -63.56
CA GLU A 142 31.33 20.04 -64.72
C GLU A 142 31.16 19.12 -65.94
N LYS A 143 30.67 19.69 -67.04
CA LYS A 143 30.67 19.09 -68.37
C LYS A 143 31.67 19.87 -69.21
N GLU A 144 32.77 19.24 -69.59
CA GLU A 144 33.70 19.63 -70.67
C GLU A 144 34.46 18.34 -71.06
N ILE A 145 34.76 17.94 -72.30
CA ILE A 145 34.55 18.39 -73.69
C ILE A 145 34.50 17.11 -74.53
#